data_AF-A0A6P5RGG3-F1
#
_entry.id   AF-A0A6P5RGG3-F1
#
_cell.length_a   1.000
_cell.length_b   1.000
_cell.length_c   1.000
_cell.angle_alpha   90.00
_cell.angle_beta   90.00
_cell.angle_gamma   90.00
#
_symmetry.space_group_name_H-M   'P 1'
#
loop_
_entity.id
_entity.type
_entity.pdbx_description
1 polymer ?
#
loop_
_entity_poly.entity_id
_entity_poly.type
_entity_poly.pdbx_seq_one_letter_code
_entity_poly.pdbx_strand_id
1 'polypeptide(L)'
;MAAKGKDLSQQLEELISSLQEQGILTDYFDDIKELQDEINPRFVDEIITIFLRVAEDYRAELTRNLSEPDVNYPEVNKLAIRFKSSSTR
;
A
#
# COMPACT_ATOMS: atom_id res chain seq x y z
N MET A 1 -25.60 29.39 11.77
CA MET A 1 -24.44 28.70 12.36
C MET A 1 -23.65 28.10 11.22
N ALA A 2 -22.49 28.66 10.87
CA ALA A 2 -21.64 28.12 9.81
C ALA A 2 -21.01 26.82 10.32
N ALA A 3 -21.08 25.74 9.53
CA ALA A 3 -20.39 24.50 9.84
C ALA A 3 -18.89 24.79 9.95
N LYS A 4 -18.32 24.59 11.14
CA LYS A 4 -16.87 24.61 11.34
C LYS A 4 -16.29 23.51 10.43
N GLY A 5 -15.44 23.89 9.47
CA GLY A 5 -14.81 22.93 8.57
C GLY A 5 -14.07 21.86 9.36
N LYS A 6 -14.06 20.61 8.84
CA LYS A 6 -13.36 19.49 9.48
C LYS A 6 -11.87 19.81 9.62
N ASP A 7 -11.31 19.52 10.79
CA ASP A 7 -9.86 19.58 10.96
C ASP A 7 -9.15 18.46 10.16
N LEU A 8 -7.82 18.55 10.06
CA LEU A 8 -7.02 17.62 9.26
C LEU A 8 -7.06 16.19 9.82
N SER A 9 -7.20 16.01 11.13
CA SER A 9 -7.29 14.69 11.74
C SER A 9 -8.60 14.01 11.34
N GLN A 10 -9.71 14.75 11.40
CA GLN A 10 -11.00 14.24 10.97
C GLN A 10 -11.01 13.91 9.46
N GLN A 11 -10.37 14.72 8.63
CA GLN A 11 -10.27 14.42 7.18
C GLN A 11 -9.44 13.16 6.91
N LEU A 12 -8.36 12.93 7.67
CA LEU A 12 -7.54 11.74 7.54
C LEU A 12 -8.28 10.47 7.96
N GLU A 13 -9.02 10.52 9.08
CA GLU A 13 -9.84 9.40 9.55
C GLU A 13 -10.88 9.01 8.50
N GLU A 14 -11.57 9.98 7.90
CA GLU A 14 -12.57 9.74 6.87
C GLU A 14 -11.98 9.15 5.59
N LEU A 15 -10.78 9.59 5.20
CA LEU A 15 -10.06 9.00 4.08
C LEU A 15 -9.73 7.53 4.36
N ILE A 16 -9.20 7.21 5.56
CA ILE A 16 -8.86 5.84 5.94
C ILE A 16 -10.12 4.96 5.91
N SER A 17 -11.22 5.41 6.53
CA SER A 17 -12.49 4.67 6.52
C SER A 17 -13.00 4.45 5.09
N SER A 18 -12.95 5.47 4.23
CA SER A 18 -13.36 5.34 2.84
C SER A 18 -12.52 4.32 2.06
N LEU A 19 -11.21 4.25 2.33
CA LEU A 19 -10.32 3.28 1.70
C LEU A 19 -10.56 1.84 2.20
N GLN A 20 -10.91 1.68 3.48
CA GLN A 20 -11.29 0.38 4.05
C GLN A 20 -12.63 -0.11 3.50
N GLU A 21 -13.64 0.76 3.40
CA GLU A 21 -14.95 0.43 2.79
C GLU A 21 -14.83 -0.03 1.33
N GLN A 22 -13.85 0.51 0.60
CA GLN A 22 -13.52 0.11 -0.77
C GLN A 22 -12.66 -1.17 -0.85
N GLY A 23 -12.18 -1.68 0.28
CA GLY A 23 -11.28 -2.83 0.35
C GLY A 23 -9.85 -2.56 -0.13
N ILE A 24 -9.45 -1.29 -0.23
CA ILE A 24 -8.09 -0.88 -0.61
C ILE A 24 -7.15 -1.09 0.57
N LEU A 25 -7.58 -0.63 1.76
CA LEU A 25 -6.93 -0.95 3.03
C LEU A 25 -7.69 -2.12 3.67
N THR A 26 -6.95 -3.07 4.23
CA THR A 26 -7.48 -4.22 4.96
C THR A 26 -7.15 -4.08 6.45
N ASP A 27 -7.62 -5.02 7.27
CA ASP A 27 -7.30 -5.10 8.69
C ASP A 27 -5.78 -5.11 8.96
N TYR A 28 -4.97 -5.57 8.00
CA TYR A 28 -3.51 -5.50 8.08
C TYR A 28 -2.97 -4.05 8.19
N PHE A 29 -3.67 -3.07 7.62
CA PHE A 29 -3.31 -1.66 7.79
C PHE A 29 -3.48 -1.22 9.26
N ASP A 30 -4.50 -1.72 9.94
CA ASP A 30 -4.72 -1.41 11.36
C ASP A 30 -3.60 -2.03 12.22
N ASP A 31 -3.18 -3.27 11.92
CA ASP A 31 -2.02 -3.91 12.56
C ASP A 31 -0.74 -3.06 12.41
N ILE A 32 -0.47 -2.53 11.20
CA ILE A 32 0.68 -1.63 10.96
C ILE A 32 0.53 -0.34 11.79
N LYS A 33 -0.67 0.22 11.85
CA LYS A 33 -0.94 1.47 12.55
C LYS A 33 -0.73 1.35 14.06
N GLU A 34 -1.02 0.20 14.66
CA GLU A 34 -0.75 -0.08 16.08
C GLU A 34 0.74 -0.09 16.43
N LEU A 35 1.63 -0.32 15.46
CA LEU A 35 3.08 -0.26 15.65
C LEU A 35 3.65 1.17 15.66
N GLN A 36 2.84 2.18 15.29
CA GLN A 36 3.24 3.58 15.38
C GLN A 36 3.10 4.07 16.83
N ASP A 37 4.18 4.65 17.37
CA ASP A 37 4.21 5.21 18.70
C ASP A 37 4.89 6.60 18.73
N GLU A 38 5.06 7.17 19.91
CA GLU A 38 5.72 8.48 20.09
C GLU A 38 7.21 8.45 19.71
N ILE A 39 7.84 7.28 19.72
CA ILE A 39 9.26 7.08 19.37
C ILE A 39 9.42 6.98 17.85
N ASN A 40 8.46 6.37 17.16
CA ASN A 40 8.42 6.25 15.71
C ASN A 40 7.10 6.82 15.12
N PRO A 41 6.88 8.14 15.19
CA PRO A 41 5.64 8.77 14.74
C PRO A 41 5.45 8.73 13.21
N ARG A 42 6.47 8.31 12.45
CA ARG A 42 6.43 8.22 10.98
C ARG A 42 6.34 6.80 10.46
N PHE A 43 6.21 5.80 11.34
CA PHE A 43 6.24 4.39 10.95
C PHE A 43 5.32 4.07 9.77
N VAL A 44 4.04 4.46 9.84
CA VAL A 44 3.05 4.18 8.78
C VAL A 44 3.43 4.87 7.46
N ASP A 45 3.86 6.13 7.52
CA ASP A 45 4.30 6.90 6.35
C ASP A 45 5.53 6.26 5.67
N GLU A 46 6.49 5.79 6.47
CA GLU A 46 7.68 5.09 5.98
C GLU A 46 7.32 3.76 5.32
N ILE A 47 6.47 2.95 5.95
CA ILE A 47 6.03 1.66 5.40
C ILE A 47 5.28 1.84 4.08
N ILE A 48 4.32 2.78 4.01
CA ILE A 48 3.59 3.06 2.76
C ILE A 48 4.58 3.54 1.68
N THR A 49 5.51 4.43 2.03
CA THR A 49 6.51 4.95 1.09
C THR A 49 7.40 3.84 0.54
N ILE A 50 7.84 2.90 1.39
CA ILE A 50 8.64 1.75 0.98
C ILE A 50 7.82 0.84 0.07
N PHE A 51 6.58 0.53 0.46
CA PHE A 51 5.68 -0.32 -0.33
C PHE A 51 5.45 0.26 -1.73
N LEU A 52 5.14 1.56 -1.85
CA LEU A 52 4.90 2.19 -3.15
C LEU A 52 6.11 2.13 -4.08
N ARG A 53 7.33 2.27 -3.56
CA ARG A 53 8.57 2.11 -4.35
C ARG A 53 8.71 0.68 -4.85
N VAL A 54 8.58 -0.29 -3.94
CA VAL A 54 8.70 -1.72 -4.27
C VAL A 54 7.62 -2.16 -5.26
N ALA A 55 6.40 -1.62 -5.14
CA ALA A 55 5.31 -1.89 -6.06
C ALA A 55 5.60 -1.38 -7.48
N GLU A 56 6.17 -0.18 -7.63
CA GLU A 56 6.59 0.33 -8.93
C GLU A 56 7.70 -0.51 -9.57
N ASP A 57 8.67 -0.96 -8.78
CA ASP A 57 9.73 -1.85 -9.26
C ASP A 57 9.16 -3.18 -9.78
N TYR A 58 8.29 -3.84 -8.99
CA TYR A 58 7.63 -5.08 -9.43
C TYR A 58 6.75 -4.86 -10.65
N ARG A 59 6.01 -3.75 -10.72
CA ARG A 59 5.18 -3.41 -11.88
C ARG A 59 6.03 -3.23 -13.13
N ALA A 60 7.16 -2.55 -13.03
CA ALA A 60 8.08 -2.35 -14.14
C ALA A 60 8.69 -3.68 -14.61
N GLU A 61 9.14 -4.53 -13.69
CA GLU A 61 9.68 -5.86 -14.02
C GLU A 61 8.63 -6.78 -14.66
N LEU A 62 7.43 -6.85 -14.09
CA LEU A 62 6.32 -7.62 -14.65
C LEU A 62 5.96 -7.13 -16.05
N THR A 63 5.84 -5.81 -16.24
CA THR A 63 5.54 -5.20 -17.56
C THR A 63 6.60 -5.57 -18.58
N ARG A 64 7.88 -5.48 -18.20
CA ARG A 64 9.00 -5.84 -19.07
C ARG A 64 8.96 -7.32 -19.47
N ASN A 65 8.85 -8.23 -18.51
CA ASN A 65 8.84 -9.68 -18.77
C ASN A 65 7.63 -10.11 -19.63
N LEU A 66 6.47 -9.48 -19.42
CA LEU A 66 5.26 -9.75 -20.21
C LEU A 66 5.30 -9.14 -21.62
N SER A 67 6.22 -8.21 -21.89
CA SER A 67 6.39 -7.59 -23.21
C SER A 67 7.38 -8.33 -24.11
N GLU A 68 8.04 -9.37 -23.61
CA GLU A 68 8.98 -10.17 -24.41
C GLU A 68 8.23 -11.02 -25.44
N PRO A 69 8.79 -11.22 -26.66
CA PRO A 69 8.14 -12.03 -27.70
C PRO A 69 7.89 -13.49 -27.29
N ASP A 70 8.74 -14.05 -26.42
CA ASP A 70 8.60 -15.36 -25.80
C ASP A 70 8.61 -15.19 -24.28
N VAL A 71 7.43 -15.16 -23.68
CA VAL A 71 7.25 -14.79 -22.27
C VAL A 71 7.71 -15.92 -21.34
N ASN A 72 8.64 -15.61 -20.44
CA ASN A 72 9.03 -16.50 -19.36
C ASN A 72 8.00 -16.49 -18.20
N TYR A 73 6.90 -17.22 -18.39
CA TYR A 73 5.82 -17.34 -17.39
C TYR A 73 6.27 -17.82 -16.00
N PRO A 74 7.23 -18.76 -15.86
CA PRO A 74 7.80 -19.10 -14.55
C PRO A 74 8.36 -17.89 -13.78
N GLU A 75 9.12 -17.00 -14.45
CA GLU A 75 9.66 -15.80 -13.79
C GLU A 75 8.56 -14.78 -13.51
N VAL A 76 7.62 -14.57 -14.44
CA VAL A 76 6.44 -13.71 -14.22
C VAL A 76 5.63 -14.16 -13.00
N ASN A 77 5.39 -15.47 -12.86
CA ASN A 77 4.66 -16.02 -11.71
C ASN A 77 5.41 -15.78 -10.40
N LYS A 78 6.73 -15.97 -10.39
CA LYS A 78 7.58 -15.69 -9.22
C LYS A 78 7.55 -14.22 -8.83
N LEU A 79 7.61 -13.29 -9.80
CA LEU A 79 7.47 -11.85 -9.56
C LEU A 79 6.08 -11.51 -9.00
N ALA A 80 5.02 -12.08 -9.58
CA ALA A 80 3.65 -11.87 -9.11
C ALA A 80 3.43 -12.37 -7.67
N ILE A 81 3.97 -13.55 -7.33
CA ILE A 81 3.91 -14.10 -5.96
C ILE A 81 4.65 -13.18 -4.98
N ARG A 82 5.83 -12.68 -5.35
CA ARG A 82 6.60 -11.76 -4.50
C ARG A 82 5.86 -10.44 -4.29
N PHE A 83 5.30 -9.86 -5.35
CA PHE A 83 4.53 -8.63 -5.26
C PHE A 83 3.25 -8.80 -4.42
N LYS A 84 2.54 -9.92 -4.59
CA LYS A 84 1.42 -10.27 -3.70
C LYS A 84 1.88 -10.33 -2.24
N SER A 85 2.99 -11.02 -1.99
CA SER A 85 3.53 -11.21 -0.64
C SER A 85 3.93 -9.88 0.01
N SER A 86 4.43 -8.90 -0.74
CA SER A 86 4.74 -7.56 -0.20
C SER A 86 3.49 -6.70 0.08
N SER A 87 2.32 -7.10 -0.41
CA SER A 87 1.04 -6.41 -0.17
C SER A 87 0.23 -7.02 0.98
N THR A 88 0.69 -8.13 1.56
CA THR A 88 0.00 -8.90 2.63
C THR A 88 0.91 -9.24 3.81
N ARG A 89 2.15 -8.75 3.79
CA ARG A 89 3.13 -8.89 4.86
C ARG A 89 3.53 -7.54 5.38
#